data_AF-A0AA46L1T5-F1
#
_entry.id   AF-A0AA46L1T5-F1
#
_cell.length_a   1.000
_cell.length_b   1.000
_cell.length_c   1.000
_cell.angle_alpha   90.00
_cell.angle_beta   90.00
_cell.angle_gamma   90.00
#
_symmetry.space_group_name_H-M   'P 1'
#
loop_
_entity.id
_entity.type
_entity.pdbx_description
1 polymer ?
#
loop_
_entity_poly.entity_id
_entity_poly.type
_entity_poly.pdbx_seq_one_letter_code
_entity_poly.pdbx_strand_id
1 'polypeptide(L)'
;MKKTLLSLFMVSVSFAVVGEEARYTMDDLKALNGSKNWNELLAHAEDIRPSQRNSEWESLVQNAALGAFEHYVASGAKDDAIGLGQQLILSYPFLSQSKSFTQQFSKELVPAAQPCIQYAIEGCVENYGQLLNTLAPSAEVSYEEGTKVFQNVSKSLSVPFFAAAVQQAENYCADENVANALLYTLDRPNNTNFALAKEVATQRCANTALTNFENYIIESQTVREALCPTYLSKGHVKGLMKKVCQS
;
A
#
# COMPACT_ATOMS: atom_id res chain seq x y z
N MET A 1 -70.24 5.37 51.49
CA MET A 1 -68.77 5.43 51.63
C MET A 1 -68.12 4.82 50.40
N LYS A 2 -67.35 5.60 49.63
CA LYS A 2 -66.15 5.23 48.85
C LYS A 2 -65.94 6.29 47.76
N LYS A 3 -65.07 7.27 48.05
CA LYS A 3 -64.51 8.20 47.07
C LYS A 3 -63.26 7.55 46.49
N THR A 4 -63.28 7.19 45.21
CA THR A 4 -62.12 6.70 44.48
C THR A 4 -61.39 7.92 43.89
N LEU A 5 -60.21 8.20 44.43
CA LEU A 5 -59.24 9.19 43.93
C LEU A 5 -58.58 8.62 42.67
N LEU A 6 -58.75 9.32 41.55
CA LEU A 6 -58.05 9.04 40.30
C LEU A 6 -56.69 9.76 40.34
N SER A 7 -55.60 9.01 40.57
CA SER A 7 -54.24 9.55 40.49
C SER A 7 -53.83 9.78 39.04
N LEU A 8 -53.56 11.05 38.70
CA LEU A 8 -53.01 11.47 37.41
C LEU A 8 -51.49 11.16 37.41
N PHE A 9 -51.07 10.13 36.68
CA PHE A 9 -49.65 9.87 36.41
C PHE A 9 -49.20 10.79 35.27
N MET A 10 -48.45 11.85 35.59
CA MET A 10 -47.72 12.63 34.60
C MET A 10 -46.51 11.80 34.14
N VAL A 11 -46.56 11.28 32.91
CA VAL A 11 -45.41 10.69 32.22
C VAL A 11 -44.58 11.84 31.65
N SER A 12 -43.48 12.17 32.31
CA SER A 12 -42.46 13.08 31.80
C SER A 12 -41.69 12.39 30.67
N VAL A 13 -41.99 12.77 29.43
CA VAL A 13 -41.19 12.40 28.25
C VAL A 13 -39.93 13.25 28.26
N SER A 14 -38.83 12.70 28.76
CA SER A 14 -37.51 13.30 28.61
C SER A 14 -37.06 13.17 27.15
N PHE A 15 -37.18 14.25 26.38
CA PHE A 15 -36.50 14.35 25.10
C PHE A 15 -35.00 14.48 25.39
N ALA A 16 -34.24 13.41 25.18
CA ALA A 16 -32.80 13.51 25.07
C ALA A 16 -32.49 14.37 23.84
N VAL A 17 -32.13 15.63 24.07
CA VAL A 17 -31.45 16.44 23.07
C VAL A 17 -30.11 15.76 22.85
N VAL A 18 -30.00 14.96 21.79
CA VAL A 18 -28.71 14.54 21.26
C VAL A 18 -28.10 15.85 20.75
N GLY A 19 -27.22 16.45 21.57
CA GLY A 19 -26.42 17.57 21.11
C GLY A 19 -25.63 17.09 19.91
N GLU A 20 -25.86 17.69 18.76
CA GLU A 20 -24.99 17.53 17.61
C GLU A 20 -23.61 18.03 18.08
N GLU A 21 -22.69 17.11 18.35
CA GLU A 21 -21.30 17.45 18.63
C GLU A 21 -20.85 18.40 17.52
N ALA A 22 -20.35 19.58 17.90
CA ALA A 22 -20.00 20.62 16.95
C ALA A 22 -18.93 20.07 16.01
N ARG A 23 -19.31 19.80 14.76
CA ARG A 23 -18.40 19.29 13.73
C ARG A 23 -17.31 20.32 13.47
N TYR A 24 -16.09 19.84 13.29
CA TYR A 24 -14.96 20.70 12.97
C TYR A 24 -15.17 21.37 11.60
N THR A 25 -14.78 22.63 11.53
CA THR A 25 -14.80 23.44 10.31
C THR A 25 -13.43 23.45 9.64
N MET A 26 -13.37 24.02 8.43
CA MET A 26 -12.09 24.19 7.74
C MET A 26 -11.11 25.07 8.54
N ASP A 27 -11.61 26.06 9.27
CA ASP A 27 -10.78 26.94 10.09
C ASP A 27 -10.22 26.21 11.32
N ASP A 28 -10.97 25.26 11.88
CA ASP A 28 -10.48 24.39 12.95
C ASP A 28 -9.35 23.49 12.44
N LEU A 29 -9.50 22.87 11.25
CA LEU A 29 -8.43 22.07 10.65
C LEU A 29 -7.18 22.91 10.36
N LYS A 30 -7.34 24.17 9.93
CA LYS A 30 -6.21 25.11 9.75
C LYS A 30 -5.52 25.42 11.08
N ALA A 31 -6.28 25.65 12.14
CA ALA A 31 -5.76 25.90 13.46
C ALA A 31 -4.96 24.70 13.99
N LEU A 32 -5.51 23.48 13.85
CA LEU A 32 -4.84 22.23 14.21
C LEU A 32 -3.55 22.01 13.41
N ASN A 33 -3.57 22.34 12.11
CA ASN A 33 -2.38 22.27 11.28
C ASN A 33 -1.30 23.25 11.76
N GLY A 34 -1.70 24.48 12.13
CA GLY A 34 -0.80 25.49 12.70
C GLY A 34 -0.19 25.10 14.04
N SER A 35 -0.96 24.42 14.90
CA SER A 35 -0.49 23.92 16.21
C SER A 35 0.20 22.56 16.14
N LYS A 36 0.26 21.93 14.95
CA LYS A 36 0.82 20.58 14.73
C LYS A 36 0.07 19.46 15.47
N ASN A 37 -1.23 19.64 15.69
CA ASN A 37 -2.11 18.63 16.29
C ASN A 37 -2.56 17.62 15.22
N TRP A 38 -1.60 16.87 14.67
CA TRP A 38 -1.81 16.02 13.49
C TRP A 38 -2.86 14.93 13.67
N ASN A 39 -2.83 14.24 14.82
CA ASN A 39 -3.76 13.15 15.10
C ASN A 39 -5.20 13.65 15.22
N GLU A 40 -5.41 14.79 15.88
CA GLU A 40 -6.73 15.41 15.99
C GLU A 40 -7.23 15.89 14.62
N LEU A 41 -6.34 16.51 13.83
CA LEU A 41 -6.69 16.94 12.47
C LEU A 41 -7.14 15.75 11.61
N LEU A 42 -6.41 14.64 11.64
CA LEU A 42 -6.75 13.44 10.88
C LEU A 42 -8.06 12.78 11.38
N ALA A 43 -8.32 12.82 12.69
CA ALA A 43 -9.56 12.29 13.27
C ALA A 43 -10.80 13.10 12.86
N HIS A 44 -10.63 14.42 12.66
CA HIS A 44 -11.72 15.35 12.32
C HIS A 44 -11.73 15.78 10.85
N ALA A 45 -10.81 15.27 10.02
CA ALA A 45 -10.76 15.64 8.61
C ALA A 45 -12.05 15.27 7.86
N GLU A 46 -12.74 14.22 8.28
CA GLU A 46 -14.00 13.79 7.66
C GLU A 46 -15.24 14.58 8.10
N ASP A 47 -15.15 15.40 9.16
CA ASP A 47 -16.22 16.30 9.59
C ASP A 47 -16.57 17.32 8.50
N ILE A 48 -15.58 17.65 7.67
CA ILE A 48 -15.77 18.43 6.44
C ILE A 48 -16.60 17.61 5.46
N ARG A 49 -17.76 18.15 5.07
CA ARG A 49 -18.67 17.48 4.13
C ARG A 49 -17.93 17.16 2.83
N PRO A 50 -18.20 16.01 2.16
CA PRO A 50 -17.57 15.67 0.90
C PRO A 50 -17.62 16.78 -0.17
N SER A 51 -18.72 17.53 -0.25
CA SER A 51 -18.88 18.65 -1.20
C SER A 51 -18.00 19.88 -0.89
N GLN A 52 -17.35 19.92 0.27
CA GLN A 52 -16.47 21.00 0.74
C GLN A 52 -14.99 20.58 0.80
N ARG A 53 -14.69 19.30 0.56
CA ARG A 53 -13.33 18.77 0.49
C ARG A 53 -12.71 19.18 -0.84
N ASN A 54 -11.95 20.27 -0.81
CA ASN A 54 -11.26 20.85 -1.95
C ASN A 54 -9.73 20.68 -1.78
N SER A 55 -8.94 21.31 -2.65
CA SER A 55 -7.47 21.24 -2.59
C SER A 55 -6.87 21.77 -1.28
N GLU A 56 -7.54 22.71 -0.60
CA GLU A 56 -7.09 23.20 0.71
C GLU A 56 -7.25 22.13 1.78
N TRP A 57 -8.40 21.45 1.80
CA TRP A 57 -8.62 20.29 2.66
C TRP A 57 -7.59 19.18 2.41
N GLU A 58 -7.36 18.84 1.14
CA GLU A 58 -6.37 17.83 0.75
C GLU A 58 -4.97 18.20 1.25
N SER A 59 -4.58 19.47 1.16
CA SER A 59 -3.30 19.94 1.67
C SER A 59 -3.18 19.83 3.19
N LEU A 60 -4.26 20.10 3.94
CA LEU A 60 -4.27 19.95 5.40
C LEU A 60 -4.12 18.48 5.80
N VAL A 61 -4.87 17.59 5.15
CA VAL A 61 -4.76 16.14 5.38
C VAL A 61 -3.39 15.63 5.00
N GLN A 62 -2.82 16.08 3.88
CA GLN A 62 -1.46 15.71 3.46
C GLN A 62 -0.41 16.12 4.50
N ASN A 63 -0.48 17.36 5.00
CA ASN A 63 0.45 17.85 6.02
C ASN A 63 0.31 17.07 7.33
N ALA A 64 -0.92 16.80 7.75
CA ALA A 64 -1.17 16.04 8.96
C ALA A 64 -0.73 14.58 8.84
N ALA A 65 -0.94 13.95 7.68
CA ALA A 65 -0.47 12.60 7.39
C ALA A 65 1.06 12.49 7.51
N LEU A 66 1.79 13.44 6.91
CA LEU A 66 3.25 13.51 7.02
C LEU A 66 3.69 13.78 8.46
N GLY A 67 3.10 14.78 9.11
CA GLY A 67 3.47 15.16 10.47
C GLY A 67 3.18 14.07 11.51
N ALA A 68 2.06 13.36 11.37
CA ALA A 68 1.72 12.23 12.23
C ALA A 68 2.73 11.09 12.01
N PHE A 69 3.02 10.74 10.76
CA PHE A 69 4.01 9.70 10.45
C PHE A 69 5.39 10.04 11.02
N GLU A 70 5.90 11.26 10.78
CA GLU A 70 7.17 11.75 11.32
C GLU A 70 7.20 11.67 12.86
N HIS A 71 6.08 12.00 13.53
CA HIS A 71 5.97 11.90 14.98
C HIS A 71 6.11 10.46 15.50
N TYR A 72 5.44 9.49 14.85
CA TYR A 72 5.56 8.07 15.21
C TYR A 72 6.98 7.53 14.96
N VAL A 73 7.61 7.92 13.85
CA VAL A 73 9.01 7.54 13.58
C VAL A 73 9.95 8.10 14.65
N ALA A 74 9.79 9.39 14.99
CA ALA A 74 10.63 10.06 15.97
C ALA A 74 10.46 9.52 17.40
N SER A 75 9.27 9.00 17.75
CA SER A 75 9.02 8.37 19.06
C SER A 75 9.57 6.95 19.18
N GLY A 76 10.09 6.38 18.08
CA GLY A 76 10.58 5.00 18.02
C GLY A 76 9.50 3.95 17.72
N ALA A 77 8.24 4.37 17.56
CA ALA A 77 7.10 3.51 17.23
C ALA A 77 7.05 3.22 15.72
N LYS A 78 8.12 2.64 15.17
CA LYS A 78 8.32 2.47 13.72
C LYS A 78 7.32 1.51 13.07
N ASP A 79 6.99 0.41 13.75
CA ASP A 79 5.99 -0.55 13.24
C ASP A 79 4.59 0.10 13.18
N ASP A 80 4.24 0.85 14.22
CA ASP A 80 3.00 1.65 14.26
C ASP A 80 2.97 2.71 13.16
N ALA A 81 4.12 3.31 12.83
CA ALA A 81 4.23 4.27 11.73
C ALA A 81 3.90 3.63 10.37
N ILE A 82 4.39 2.42 10.11
CA ILE A 82 4.09 1.68 8.87
C ILE A 82 2.58 1.37 8.79
N GLY A 83 2.00 0.89 9.90
CA GLY A 83 0.55 0.64 9.99
C GLY A 83 -0.28 1.90 9.78
N LEU A 84 0.13 3.02 10.38
CA LEU A 84 -0.49 4.33 10.15
C LEU A 84 -0.43 4.73 8.68
N GLY A 85 0.71 4.53 8.01
CA GLY A 85 0.86 4.81 6.58
C GLY A 85 -0.13 4.04 5.71
N GLN A 86 -0.30 2.74 5.98
CA GLN A 86 -1.30 1.92 5.28
C GLN A 86 -2.72 2.44 5.52
N GLN A 87 -3.07 2.74 6.78
CA GLN A 87 -4.39 3.28 7.12
C GLN A 87 -4.65 4.62 6.43
N LEU A 88 -3.68 5.53 6.41
CA LEU A 88 -3.81 6.86 5.81
C LEU A 88 -4.10 6.77 4.32
N ILE A 89 -3.41 5.91 3.57
CA ILE A 89 -3.64 5.77 2.13
C ILE A 89 -5.00 5.12 1.84
N LEU A 90 -5.46 4.20 2.69
CA LEU A 90 -6.79 3.60 2.57
C LEU A 90 -7.90 4.63 2.85
N SER A 91 -7.76 5.45 3.89
CA SER A 91 -8.73 6.49 4.24
C SER A 91 -8.72 7.66 3.25
N TYR A 92 -7.55 7.99 2.71
CA TYR A 92 -7.33 9.15 1.85
C TYR A 92 -6.62 8.76 0.54
N PRO A 93 -7.32 8.11 -0.42
CA PRO A 93 -6.70 7.60 -1.65
C PRO A 93 -6.05 8.65 -2.56
N PHE A 94 -6.35 9.93 -2.38
CA PHE A 94 -5.67 11.01 -3.11
C PHE A 94 -4.21 11.18 -2.67
N LEU A 95 -3.83 10.72 -1.47
CA LEU A 95 -2.46 10.82 -0.97
C LEU A 95 -1.47 10.07 -1.86
N SER A 96 -1.79 8.86 -2.32
CA SER A 96 -0.92 8.09 -3.23
C SER A 96 -0.81 8.69 -4.64
N GLN A 97 -1.69 9.62 -4.99
CA GLN A 97 -1.64 10.36 -6.27
C GLN A 97 -0.80 11.64 -6.17
N SER A 98 -0.56 12.13 -4.95
CA SER A 98 0.26 13.32 -4.70
C SER A 98 1.75 12.97 -4.73
N LYS A 99 2.43 13.35 -5.82
CA LYS A 99 3.88 13.13 -5.97
C LYS A 99 4.70 13.73 -4.82
N SER A 100 4.30 14.89 -4.29
CA SER A 100 5.01 15.51 -3.17
C SER A 100 4.84 14.70 -1.89
N PHE A 101 3.63 14.21 -1.63
CA PHE A 101 3.37 13.31 -0.50
C PHE A 101 4.17 12.01 -0.63
N THR A 102 4.05 11.29 -1.75
CA THR A 102 4.68 9.98 -1.90
C THR A 102 6.20 10.08 -1.78
N GLN A 103 6.82 11.12 -2.35
CA GLN A 103 8.26 11.35 -2.22
C GLN A 103 8.68 11.66 -0.78
N GLN A 104 7.98 12.56 -0.09
CA GLN A 104 8.34 12.94 1.28
C GLN A 104 8.06 11.80 2.27
N PHE A 105 6.91 11.14 2.15
CA PHE A 105 6.53 10.01 2.98
C PHE A 105 7.52 8.85 2.80
N SER A 106 7.87 8.49 1.56
CA SER A 106 8.83 7.41 1.30
C SER A 106 10.23 7.72 1.84
N LYS A 107 10.65 8.99 1.86
CA LYS A 107 11.95 9.40 2.43
C LYS A 107 12.07 9.07 3.91
N GLU A 108 10.98 9.19 4.67
CA GLU A 108 10.93 8.85 6.09
C GLU A 108 10.62 7.36 6.33
N LEU A 109 9.81 6.75 5.45
CA LEU A 109 9.46 5.33 5.52
C LEU A 109 10.66 4.41 5.33
N VAL A 110 11.50 4.66 4.33
CA VAL A 110 12.66 3.81 4.01
C VAL A 110 13.58 3.61 5.23
N PRO A 111 14.09 4.66 5.91
CA PRO A 111 14.90 4.49 7.12
C PRO A 111 14.12 3.92 8.30
N ALA A 112 12.81 4.19 8.42
CA ALA A 112 11.98 3.60 9.46
C ALA A 112 11.83 2.08 9.29
N ALA A 113 11.75 1.59 8.05
CA ALA A 113 11.55 0.18 7.72
C ALA A 113 12.85 -0.65 7.63
N GLN A 114 14.04 -0.03 7.67
CA GLN A 114 15.32 -0.79 7.60
C GLN A 114 15.45 -1.90 8.66
N PRO A 115 15.04 -1.72 9.94
CA PRO A 115 15.07 -2.80 10.92
C PRO A 115 14.29 -4.04 10.48
N CYS A 116 13.21 -3.87 9.73
CA CYS A 116 12.40 -4.98 9.25
C CYS A 116 13.17 -5.88 8.28
N ILE A 117 14.01 -5.27 7.43
CA ILE A 117 14.91 -6.00 6.54
C ILE A 117 16.10 -6.58 7.32
N GLN A 118 16.75 -5.76 8.16
CA GLN A 118 17.95 -6.14 8.91
C GLN A 118 17.73 -7.37 9.80
N TYR A 119 16.56 -7.45 10.43
CA TYR A 119 16.18 -8.55 11.32
C TYR A 119 15.25 -9.58 10.65
N ALA A 120 15.06 -9.48 9.32
CA ALA A 120 14.22 -10.38 8.53
C ALA A 120 12.82 -10.63 9.12
N ILE A 121 12.17 -9.55 9.60
CA ILE A 121 10.84 -9.61 10.21
C ILE A 121 9.79 -9.66 9.09
N GLU A 122 9.42 -10.87 8.66
CA GLU A 122 8.59 -11.09 7.46
C GLU A 122 7.30 -10.26 7.44
N GLY A 123 6.53 -10.25 8.53
CA GLY A 123 5.28 -9.48 8.60
C GLY A 123 5.48 -7.97 8.49
N CYS A 124 6.59 -7.44 9.02
CA CYS A 124 6.91 -6.02 8.82
C CYS A 124 7.33 -5.75 7.36
N VAL A 125 8.15 -6.62 6.77
CA VAL A 125 8.59 -6.48 5.37
C VAL A 125 7.41 -6.58 4.40
N GLU A 126 6.43 -7.44 4.70
CA GLU A 126 5.19 -7.53 3.92
C GLU A 126 4.42 -6.21 3.95
N ASN A 127 4.18 -5.65 5.15
CA ASN A 127 3.50 -4.38 5.30
C ASN A 127 4.26 -3.23 4.61
N TYR A 128 5.58 -3.20 4.76
CA TYR A 128 6.45 -2.24 4.11
C TYR A 128 6.37 -2.35 2.58
N GLY A 129 6.44 -3.56 2.03
CA GLY A 129 6.37 -3.79 0.59
C GLY A 129 5.02 -3.39 0.00
N GLN A 130 3.91 -3.71 0.68
CA GLN A 130 2.58 -3.28 0.25
C GLN A 130 2.45 -1.75 0.25
N LEU A 131 2.94 -1.10 1.30
CA LEU A 131 2.91 0.35 1.43
C LEU A 131 3.76 1.02 0.34
N LEU A 132 4.98 0.54 0.11
CA LEU A 132 5.88 1.07 -0.90
C LEU A 132 5.35 0.84 -2.33
N ASN A 133 4.72 -0.31 -2.61
CA ASN A 133 4.04 -0.56 -3.89
C ASN A 133 2.88 0.40 -4.14
N THR A 134 2.16 0.79 -3.09
CA THR A 134 1.05 1.74 -3.20
C THR A 134 1.53 3.18 -3.38
N LEU A 135 2.58 3.57 -2.65
CA LEU A 135 3.20 4.88 -2.77
C LEU A 135 3.94 5.07 -4.10
N ALA A 136 4.45 3.97 -4.67
CA ALA A 136 5.24 3.92 -5.89
C ALA A 136 6.25 5.08 -5.99
N PRO A 137 7.23 5.17 -5.06
CA PRO A 137 8.28 6.20 -5.12
C PRO A 137 9.15 5.99 -6.36
N SER A 138 10.28 6.71 -6.49
CA SER A 138 11.15 6.55 -7.65
C SER A 138 11.54 5.09 -7.88
N ALA A 139 11.73 4.73 -9.15
CA ALA A 139 12.07 3.37 -9.56
C ALA A 139 13.33 2.86 -8.82
N GLU A 140 14.32 3.74 -8.68
CA GLU A 140 15.59 3.50 -7.97
C GLU A 140 15.37 3.11 -6.50
N VAL A 141 14.61 3.91 -5.74
CA VAL A 141 14.32 3.61 -4.33
C VAL A 141 13.62 2.26 -4.20
N SER A 142 12.61 2.02 -5.04
CA SER A 142 11.85 0.76 -5.02
C SER A 142 12.73 -0.45 -5.36
N TYR A 143 13.62 -0.31 -6.34
CA TYR A 143 14.54 -1.35 -6.75
C TYR A 143 15.59 -1.66 -5.68
N GLU A 144 16.19 -0.63 -5.08
CA GLU A 144 17.19 -0.78 -4.02
C GLU A 144 16.61 -1.53 -2.80
N GLU A 145 15.43 -1.11 -2.35
CA GLU A 145 14.74 -1.76 -1.23
C GLU A 145 14.33 -3.19 -1.57
N GLY A 146 13.80 -3.43 -2.78
CA GLY A 146 13.49 -4.77 -3.27
C GLY A 146 14.72 -5.67 -3.32
N THR A 147 15.87 -5.14 -3.73
CA THR A 147 17.14 -5.89 -3.76
C THR A 147 17.58 -6.29 -2.35
N LYS A 148 17.47 -5.39 -1.37
CA LYS A 148 17.77 -5.71 0.03
C LYS A 148 16.86 -6.82 0.57
N VAL A 149 15.56 -6.75 0.29
CA VAL A 149 14.59 -7.78 0.71
C VAL A 149 14.86 -9.11 0.01
N PHE A 150 15.17 -9.08 -1.29
CA PHE A 150 15.50 -10.28 -2.08
C PHE A 150 16.70 -11.01 -1.50
N GLN A 151 17.74 -10.27 -1.10
CA GLN A 151 19.00 -10.82 -0.58
C GLN A 151 18.90 -11.30 0.86
N ASN A 152 18.19 -10.55 1.72
CA ASN A 152 18.28 -10.73 3.17
C ASN A 152 17.04 -11.38 3.79
N VAL A 153 15.91 -11.44 3.07
CA VAL A 153 14.64 -11.89 3.64
C VAL A 153 13.99 -12.96 2.76
N SER A 154 13.45 -12.59 1.61
CA SER A 154 12.70 -13.52 0.74
C SER A 154 12.54 -12.97 -0.67
N LYS A 155 12.77 -13.83 -1.66
CA LYS A 155 12.53 -13.53 -3.08
C LYS A 155 11.07 -13.22 -3.37
N SER A 156 10.14 -13.80 -2.62
CA SER A 156 8.72 -13.53 -2.81
C SER A 156 8.28 -12.26 -2.10
N LEU A 157 8.86 -11.92 -0.94
CA LEU A 157 8.56 -10.66 -0.26
C LEU A 157 9.19 -9.44 -0.97
N SER A 158 10.15 -9.63 -1.88
CA SER A 158 10.68 -8.53 -2.70
C SER A 158 9.77 -8.14 -3.86
N VAL A 159 8.77 -8.95 -4.22
CA VAL A 159 7.89 -8.71 -5.38
C VAL A 159 7.16 -7.37 -5.32
N PRO A 160 6.54 -6.93 -4.21
CA PRO A 160 5.88 -5.64 -4.13
C PRO A 160 6.82 -4.45 -4.42
N PHE A 161 8.07 -4.53 -3.96
CA PHE A 161 9.08 -3.49 -4.21
C PHE A 161 9.45 -3.44 -5.69
N PHE A 162 9.70 -4.59 -6.31
CA PHE A 162 10.00 -4.65 -7.73
C PHE A 162 8.81 -4.27 -8.61
N ALA A 163 7.58 -4.58 -8.19
CA ALA A 163 6.36 -4.13 -8.86
C ALA A 163 6.31 -2.60 -8.94
N ALA A 164 6.64 -1.91 -7.85
CA ALA A 164 6.74 -0.46 -7.78
C ALA A 164 7.84 0.08 -8.70
N ALA A 165 9.01 -0.57 -8.70
CA ALA A 165 10.14 -0.17 -9.55
C ALA A 165 9.80 -0.24 -11.04
N VAL A 166 9.28 -1.38 -11.52
CA VAL A 166 8.97 -1.58 -12.95
C VAL A 166 7.78 -0.72 -13.42
N GLN A 167 6.87 -0.35 -12.51
CA GLN A 167 5.78 0.58 -12.83
C GLN A 167 6.31 1.97 -13.19
N GLN A 168 7.41 2.38 -12.57
CA GLN A 168 8.04 3.68 -12.85
C GLN A 168 9.07 3.59 -13.98
N ALA A 169 9.73 2.44 -14.16
CA ALA A 169 10.72 2.25 -15.21
C ALA A 169 10.79 0.79 -15.70
N GLU A 170 10.24 0.53 -16.89
CA GLU A 170 10.14 -0.82 -17.48
C GLU A 170 11.49 -1.52 -17.72
N ASN A 171 12.61 -0.78 -17.77
CA ASN A 171 13.94 -1.37 -17.96
C ASN A 171 14.33 -2.33 -16.82
N TYR A 172 13.77 -2.18 -15.63
CA TYR A 172 13.97 -3.13 -14.52
C TYR A 172 13.36 -4.52 -14.80
N CYS A 173 12.47 -4.67 -15.79
CA CYS A 173 11.94 -5.97 -16.18
C CYS A 173 13.01 -6.94 -16.72
N ALA A 174 14.15 -6.41 -17.21
CA ALA A 174 15.27 -7.22 -17.68
C ALA A 174 16.28 -7.54 -16.56
N ASP A 175 16.13 -6.94 -15.37
CA ASP A 175 17.01 -7.16 -14.24
C ASP A 175 16.88 -8.59 -13.70
N GLU A 176 18.01 -9.19 -13.36
CA GLU A 176 18.05 -10.58 -12.93
C GLU A 176 17.38 -10.80 -11.55
N ASN A 177 17.51 -9.87 -10.61
CA ASN A 177 16.85 -10.01 -9.30
C ASN A 177 15.33 -9.89 -9.44
N VAL A 178 14.88 -8.95 -10.26
CA VAL A 178 13.46 -8.77 -10.58
C VAL A 178 12.90 -10.03 -11.23
N ALA A 179 13.53 -10.51 -12.31
CA ALA A 179 13.10 -11.71 -13.02
C ALA A 179 13.07 -12.94 -12.11
N ASN A 180 14.13 -13.16 -11.33
CA ASN A 180 14.22 -14.28 -10.40
C ASN A 180 13.18 -14.21 -9.29
N ALA A 181 12.86 -13.03 -8.75
CA ALA A 181 11.81 -12.86 -7.75
C ALA A 181 10.42 -13.22 -8.30
N LEU A 182 10.12 -12.76 -9.52
CA LEU A 182 8.86 -13.05 -10.20
C LEU A 182 8.74 -14.55 -10.50
N LEU A 183 9.75 -15.16 -11.15
CA LEU A 183 9.74 -16.57 -11.50
C LEU A 183 9.68 -17.48 -10.27
N TYR A 184 10.47 -17.18 -9.24
CA TYR A 184 10.43 -17.90 -7.98
C TYR A 184 9.03 -17.84 -7.33
N THR A 185 8.38 -16.69 -7.38
CA THR A 185 7.03 -16.54 -6.79
C THR A 185 5.97 -17.23 -7.64
N LEU A 186 6.08 -17.18 -8.96
CA LEU A 186 5.17 -17.86 -9.90
C LEU A 186 5.30 -19.39 -9.88
N ASP A 187 6.42 -19.91 -9.41
CA ASP A 187 6.59 -21.34 -9.16
C ASP A 187 5.78 -21.83 -7.93
N ARG A 188 5.27 -20.91 -7.09
CA ARG A 188 4.56 -21.18 -5.83
C ARG A 188 3.13 -20.64 -5.88
N PRO A 189 2.14 -21.40 -6.38
CA PRO A 189 0.78 -20.89 -6.60
C PRO A 189 0.05 -20.43 -5.33
N ASN A 190 0.44 -20.95 -4.16
CA ASN A 190 -0.14 -20.58 -2.87
C ASN A 190 0.57 -19.39 -2.19
N ASN A 191 1.58 -18.79 -2.83
CA ASN A 191 2.26 -17.63 -2.28
C ASN A 191 1.34 -16.40 -2.33
N THR A 192 1.31 -15.60 -1.27
CA THR A 192 0.46 -14.39 -1.17
C THR A 192 0.75 -13.37 -2.28
N ASN A 193 2.00 -13.30 -2.75
CA ASN A 193 2.42 -12.43 -3.84
C ASN A 193 2.27 -13.05 -5.24
N PHE A 194 1.70 -14.26 -5.38
CA PHE A 194 1.55 -14.93 -6.68
C PHE A 194 0.76 -14.07 -7.68
N ALA A 195 -0.39 -13.52 -7.25
CA ALA A 195 -1.24 -12.71 -8.12
C ALA A 195 -0.50 -11.44 -8.59
N LEU A 196 0.23 -10.78 -7.70
CA LEU A 196 1.03 -9.60 -8.03
C LEU A 196 2.19 -9.96 -8.97
N ALA A 197 2.93 -11.04 -8.69
CA ALA A 197 4.00 -11.51 -9.57
C ALA A 197 3.50 -11.81 -10.98
N LYS A 198 2.31 -12.44 -11.11
CA LYS A 198 1.66 -12.71 -12.39
C LYS A 198 1.28 -11.42 -13.11
N GLU A 199 0.65 -10.48 -12.40
CA GLU A 199 0.29 -9.18 -12.97
C GLU A 199 1.52 -8.44 -13.49
N VAL A 200 2.56 -8.31 -12.67
CA VAL A 200 3.81 -7.66 -13.04
C VAL A 200 4.43 -8.33 -14.27
N ALA A 201 4.58 -9.65 -14.28
CA ALA A 201 5.22 -10.38 -15.38
C ALA A 201 4.40 -10.33 -16.69
N THR A 202 3.07 -10.33 -16.60
CA THR A 202 2.20 -10.43 -17.78
C THR A 202 1.66 -9.11 -18.30
N GLN A 203 1.73 -8.05 -17.49
CA GLN A 203 1.21 -6.72 -17.84
C GLN A 203 2.34 -5.70 -17.89
N ARG A 204 3.01 -5.44 -16.76
CA ARG A 204 4.08 -4.41 -16.67
C ARG A 204 5.31 -4.80 -17.47
N CYS A 205 5.74 -6.05 -17.35
CA CYS A 205 6.90 -6.61 -18.05
C CYS A 205 6.53 -7.37 -19.32
N ALA A 206 5.32 -7.20 -19.86
CA ALA A 206 4.82 -8.00 -20.99
C ALA A 206 5.70 -7.93 -22.24
N ASN A 207 6.44 -6.83 -22.44
CA ASN A 207 7.30 -6.62 -23.60
C ASN A 207 8.74 -7.12 -23.39
N THR A 208 9.07 -7.63 -22.21
CA THR A 208 10.41 -8.08 -21.84
C THR A 208 10.35 -9.55 -21.41
N ALA A 209 11.13 -10.41 -22.08
CA ALA A 209 11.29 -11.78 -21.61
C ALA A 209 12.10 -11.77 -20.31
N LEU A 210 11.50 -12.27 -19.22
CA LEU A 210 12.20 -12.40 -17.94
C LEU A 210 13.43 -13.31 -18.07
N THR A 211 14.57 -12.83 -17.58
CA THR A 211 15.82 -13.58 -17.46
C THR A 211 15.58 -14.90 -16.70
N ASN A 212 16.26 -15.98 -17.10
CA ASN A 212 16.14 -17.34 -16.53
C ASN A 212 14.79 -18.05 -16.74
N PHE A 213 13.84 -17.49 -17.51
CA PHE A 213 12.54 -18.14 -17.77
C PHE A 213 12.68 -19.55 -18.37
N GLU A 214 13.69 -19.79 -19.20
CA GLU A 214 13.99 -21.12 -19.78
C GLU A 214 14.24 -22.22 -18.75
N ASN A 215 14.74 -21.87 -17.56
CA ASN A 215 14.96 -22.84 -16.49
C ASN A 215 13.63 -23.25 -15.83
N TYR A 216 12.69 -22.32 -15.74
CA TYR A 216 11.40 -22.56 -15.08
C TYR A 216 10.35 -23.18 -16.02
N ILE A 217 10.34 -22.82 -17.30
CA ILE A 217 9.32 -23.30 -18.24
C ILE A 217 9.29 -24.84 -18.35
N ILE A 218 10.45 -25.50 -18.22
CA ILE A 218 10.56 -26.96 -18.31
C ILE A 218 9.99 -27.61 -17.05
N GLU A 219 10.38 -27.13 -15.88
CA GLU A 219 10.15 -27.81 -14.61
C GLU A 219 8.84 -27.40 -13.93
N SER A 220 8.39 -26.15 -14.15
CA SER A 220 7.26 -25.58 -13.40
C SER A 220 6.01 -25.44 -14.25
N GLN A 221 5.01 -26.29 -13.96
CA GLN A 221 3.68 -26.17 -14.55
C GLN A 221 3.02 -24.83 -14.23
N THR A 222 3.16 -24.36 -12.99
CA THR A 222 2.56 -23.11 -12.55
C THR A 222 3.13 -21.91 -13.32
N VAL A 223 4.45 -21.88 -13.54
CA VAL A 223 5.07 -20.81 -14.35
C VAL A 223 4.59 -20.87 -15.81
N ARG A 224 4.45 -22.07 -16.39
CA ARG A 224 3.86 -22.22 -17.74
C ARG A 224 2.47 -21.63 -17.81
N GLU A 225 1.58 -22.04 -16.90
CA GLU A 225 0.19 -21.56 -16.85
C GLU A 225 0.10 -20.04 -16.65
N ALA A 226 1.04 -19.47 -15.88
CA ALA A 226 1.08 -18.03 -15.62
C ALA A 226 1.57 -17.22 -16.83
N LEU A 227 2.65 -17.65 -17.51
CA LEU A 227 3.39 -16.81 -18.47
C LEU A 227 3.24 -17.21 -19.93
N CYS A 228 3.06 -18.51 -20.24
CA CYS A 228 3.02 -19.00 -21.62
C CYS A 228 1.99 -18.30 -22.51
N PRO A 229 0.75 -17.99 -22.05
CA PRO A 229 -0.21 -17.25 -22.87
C PRO A 229 0.35 -15.90 -23.36
N THR A 230 0.92 -15.11 -22.46
CA THR A 230 1.51 -13.81 -22.78
C THR A 230 2.76 -13.98 -23.65
N TYR A 231 3.65 -14.89 -23.29
CA TYR A 231 4.93 -15.08 -23.99
C TYR A 231 4.76 -15.61 -25.42
N LEU A 232 3.76 -16.47 -25.65
CA LEU A 232 3.35 -16.89 -26.99
C LEU A 232 2.83 -15.71 -27.80
N SER A 233 1.94 -14.89 -27.22
CA SER A 233 1.34 -13.73 -27.90
C SER A 233 2.38 -12.66 -28.27
N LYS A 234 3.42 -12.50 -27.44
CA LYS A 234 4.50 -11.52 -27.61
C LYS A 234 5.68 -12.05 -28.43
N GLY A 235 5.71 -13.34 -28.74
CA GLY A 235 6.79 -13.96 -29.50
C GLY A 235 8.10 -14.16 -28.73
N HIS A 236 8.04 -14.16 -27.38
CA HIS A 236 9.20 -14.35 -26.51
C HIS A 236 9.73 -15.79 -26.53
N VAL A 237 8.88 -16.76 -26.86
CA VAL A 237 9.24 -18.18 -26.95
C VAL A 237 9.29 -18.67 -28.39
N LYS A 238 10.32 -19.46 -28.70
CA LYS A 238 10.55 -20.07 -30.03
C LYS A 238 10.95 -21.54 -29.87
N GLY A 239 10.94 -22.29 -30.97
CA GLY A 239 11.43 -23.67 -31.02
C GLY A 239 10.79 -24.59 -29.98
N LEU A 240 11.63 -25.25 -29.16
CA LEU A 240 11.18 -26.18 -28.14
C LEU A 240 10.33 -25.50 -27.05
N MET A 241 10.73 -24.32 -26.57
CA MET A 241 9.96 -23.58 -25.56
C MET A 241 8.55 -23.22 -26.05
N LYS A 242 8.42 -22.85 -27.33
CA LYS A 242 7.10 -22.61 -27.93
C LYS A 242 6.23 -23.86 -27.87
N LYS A 243 6.78 -25.04 -28.17
CA LYS A 243 6.05 -26.31 -28.08
C LYS A 243 5.62 -26.62 -26.65
N VAL A 244 6.52 -26.42 -25.68
CA VAL A 244 6.23 -26.60 -24.25
C VAL A 244 5.14 -25.63 -23.75
N CYS A 245 5.10 -24.39 -24.26
CA CYS A 245 4.03 -23.47 -23.92
C CYS A 245 2.67 -23.77 -24.59
N GLN A 246 2.66 -24.61 -25.63
CA GLN A 246 1.45 -24.99 -26.36
C GLN A 246 0.87 -26.34 -25.91
N SER A 247 1.66 -27.15 -25.19
CA SER A 247 1.23 -28.41 -24.58
C SER A 247 0.55 -28.18 -23.25
#